data_AF-A0A8S2EHF0-F1
#
_entry.id   AF-A0A8S2EHF0-F1
#
_cell.length_a   1.000
_cell.length_b   1.000
_cell.length_c   1.000
_cell.angle_alpha   90.00
_cell.angle_beta   90.00
_cell.angle_gamma   90.00
#
_symmetry.space_group_name_H-M   'P 1'
#
loop_
_entity.id
_entity.type
_entity.pdbx_description
1 polymer ?
#
loop_
_entity_poly.entity_id
_entity_poly.type
_entity_poly.pdbx_seq_one_letter_code
_entity_poly.pdbx_strand_id
1 'polypeptide(L)'
;MELIISSHSIHHTTRHQTTYKVHGESTFRNDEVSPKRWFFKENTPFFSKGRERSHMISDFLVQHPSGHYKSLSDDGDVNYLRQPATASINIGTDVYFDNDTILSQFERLFQILEYKQEYKNNQIEIIVDNARTHSAKAYSLQDFGKNIGTRCPVKQIEYIDENGAIKVIDYYFQRGENKDKSKGLVELRKDLGIKLPDKAKLKEIHEILSTHCAFQNVTKLEMLAVKYSIKIIYCRKYHCELNAIEGLWCNQKAYVRSRTDQTFDKMIKLISESRINFVQRKISLKLFRRFWRAIEAYSKGQTYANALALFFSQFC
;
A
#
# COMPACT_ATOMS: atom_id res chain seq x y z
N MET A 1 -14.52 -16.86 -4.03
CA MET A 1 -14.11 -15.48 -3.69
C MET A 1 -12.85 -15.60 -2.83
N GLU A 2 -11.68 -15.73 -3.44
CA GLU A 2 -10.44 -16.07 -2.71
C GLU A 2 -9.64 -14.80 -2.39
N LEU A 3 -10.00 -14.16 -1.28
CA LEU A 3 -9.00 -13.51 -0.43
C LEU A 3 -8.44 -14.65 0.43
N ILE A 4 -7.34 -15.28 0.04
CA ILE A 4 -6.67 -16.28 0.88
C ILE A 4 -5.88 -15.53 1.97
N ILE A 5 -6.62 -14.87 2.88
CA ILE A 5 -6.16 -14.70 4.24
C ILE A 5 -6.73 -15.91 4.96
N SER A 6 -5.94 -16.98 5.05
CA SER A 6 -6.41 -18.19 5.72
C SER A 6 -6.83 -17.81 7.14
N SER A 7 -8.10 -18.04 7.48
CA SER A 7 -8.65 -17.88 8.83
C SER A 7 -8.06 -18.86 9.86
N HIS A 8 -7.06 -19.66 9.46
CA HIS A 8 -6.44 -20.71 10.27
C HIS A 8 -5.22 -20.22 11.04
N SER A 9 -5.40 -19.32 12.03
CA SER A 9 -4.55 -19.29 13.23
C SER A 9 -5.01 -18.22 14.22
N ILE A 10 -6.11 -18.50 14.94
CA ILE A 10 -6.36 -17.89 16.27
C ILE A 10 -6.12 -18.95 17.37
N HIS A 11 -5.48 -20.08 17.03
CA HIS A 11 -5.03 -21.06 18.00
C HIS A 11 -3.53 -20.88 18.30
N HIS A 12 -3.26 -20.59 19.57
CA HIS A 12 -1.94 -20.47 20.18
C HIS A 12 -1.20 -21.82 20.12
N THR A 13 -0.48 -22.07 19.03
CA THR A 13 0.56 -23.08 18.97
C THR A 13 1.68 -22.54 18.09
N THR A 14 2.84 -22.24 18.70
CA THR A 14 4.24 -22.15 18.20
C THR A 14 4.51 -21.95 16.70
N ARG A 15 3.65 -21.24 15.97
CA ARG A 15 3.85 -20.73 14.60
C ARG A 15 4.45 -19.33 14.69
N HIS A 16 5.34 -19.00 13.76
CA HIS A 16 5.86 -17.65 13.54
C HIS A 16 4.74 -16.61 13.72
N GLN A 17 4.92 -15.67 14.65
CA GLN A 17 3.88 -14.69 14.91
C GLN A 17 3.82 -13.71 13.74
N THR A 18 2.67 -13.61 13.07
CA THR A 18 2.49 -12.69 11.95
C THR A 18 2.22 -11.28 12.48
N THR A 19 3.02 -10.30 12.06
CA THR A 19 2.77 -8.88 12.30
C THR A 19 2.10 -8.29 11.06
N TYR A 20 0.95 -7.66 11.26
CA TYR A 20 0.24 -6.95 10.21
C TYR A 20 0.53 -5.46 10.27
N LYS A 21 0.86 -4.87 9.12
CA LYS A 21 0.86 -3.41 8.97
C LYS A 21 -0.15 -3.02 7.91
N VAL A 22 -0.78 -1.88 8.09
CA VAL A 22 -1.80 -1.37 7.19
C VAL A 22 -1.38 0.03 6.79
N HIS A 23 -1.31 0.30 5.50
CA HIS A 23 -0.87 1.58 4.95
C HIS A 23 -2.01 2.32 4.28
N GLY A 24 -1.92 3.65 4.29
CA GLY A 24 -2.75 4.51 3.49
C GLY A 24 -2.39 5.97 3.68
N GLU A 25 -2.97 6.81 2.83
CA GLU A 25 -2.76 8.24 2.83
C GLU A 25 -4.05 9.01 3.15
N SER A 26 -3.89 10.17 3.77
CA SER A 26 -5.02 11.02 4.12
C SER A 26 -4.65 12.49 4.05
N THR A 27 -5.54 13.27 3.44
CA THR A 27 -5.45 14.74 3.42
C THR A 27 -6.25 15.35 4.55
N PHE A 28 -5.61 16.25 5.30
CA PHE A 28 -6.21 17.20 6.24
C PHE A 28 -6.31 18.54 5.54
N ARG A 29 -7.48 19.17 5.60
CA ARG A 29 -7.69 20.50 5.02
C ARG A 29 -7.90 21.52 6.12
N ASN A 30 -7.35 22.71 5.92
CA ASN A 30 -7.43 23.78 6.92
C ASN A 30 -8.88 24.22 7.21
N ASP A 31 -9.75 24.11 6.21
CA ASP A 31 -11.18 24.45 6.28
C ASP A 31 -12.06 23.33 6.86
N GLU A 32 -11.49 22.15 7.18
CA GLU A 32 -12.24 21.06 7.80
C GLU A 32 -12.51 21.38 9.28
N VAL A 33 -13.69 21.94 9.53
CA VAL A 33 -14.27 22.13 10.86
C VAL A 33 -15.44 21.18 11.09
N SER A 34 -15.79 20.93 12.35
CA SER A 34 -17.06 20.34 12.75
C SER A 34 -18.01 21.46 13.20
N PRO A 35 -18.62 22.24 12.30
CA PRO A 35 -19.47 23.33 12.71
C PRO A 35 -20.75 22.76 13.32
N LYS A 36 -20.98 23.01 14.61
CA LYS A 36 -22.33 23.01 15.16
C LYS A 36 -22.91 24.39 14.89
N ARG A 37 -23.82 24.50 13.93
CA ARG A 37 -24.54 25.75 13.64
C ARG A 37 -26.03 25.45 13.59
N TRP A 38 -26.81 26.36 14.17
CA TRP A 38 -28.25 26.38 13.98
C TRP A 38 -28.52 27.04 12.62
N PHE A 39 -29.29 26.37 11.78
CA PHE A 39 -29.70 26.88 10.47
C PHE A 39 -31.21 26.98 10.41
N PHE A 40 -31.71 28.04 9.77
CA PHE A 40 -33.11 28.13 9.38
C PHE A 40 -33.36 27.14 8.23
N LYS A 41 -34.54 26.50 8.21
CA LYS A 41 -34.90 25.35 7.35
C LYS A 41 -34.64 25.57 5.85
N GLU A 42 -34.62 26.82 5.39
CA GLU A 42 -34.50 27.21 3.99
C GLU A 42 -33.08 27.67 3.59
N ASN A 43 -32.17 27.81 4.55
CA ASN A 43 -30.81 28.30 4.32
C ASN A 43 -29.78 27.22 4.65
N THR A 44 -29.46 26.39 3.65
CA THR A 44 -28.26 25.53 3.71
C THR A 44 -27.12 26.28 3.02
N PRO A 45 -26.17 26.88 3.75
CA PRO A 45 -25.06 27.56 3.10
C PRO A 45 -24.19 26.55 2.37
N PHE A 46 -23.82 26.87 1.13
CA PHE A 46 -22.77 26.16 0.42
C PHE A 46 -21.42 26.56 1.01
N PHE A 47 -20.63 25.57 1.41
CA PHE A 47 -19.24 25.78 1.78
C PHE A 47 -18.37 25.47 0.56
N SER A 48 -17.50 26.40 0.18
CA SER A 48 -16.49 26.15 -0.83
C SER A 48 -15.52 25.10 -0.30
N LYS A 49 -15.59 23.87 -0.82
CA LYS A 49 -14.54 22.87 -0.59
C LYS A 49 -13.28 23.28 -1.37
N GLY A 50 -12.13 23.28 -0.70
CA GLY A 50 -10.84 23.07 -1.38
C GLY A 50 -10.18 24.30 -1.99
N ARG A 51 -10.34 25.50 -1.41
CA ARG A 51 -9.54 26.68 -1.78
C ARG A 51 -8.37 26.97 -0.83
N GLU A 52 -8.25 26.23 0.27
CA GLU A 52 -7.25 26.47 1.31
C GLU A 52 -6.12 25.44 1.34
N ARG A 53 -5.06 25.78 2.08
CA ARG A 53 -3.90 24.90 2.29
C ARG A 53 -4.35 23.57 2.88
N SER A 54 -3.72 22.49 2.41
CA SER A 54 -3.99 21.15 2.87
C SER A 54 -2.67 20.42 3.18
N HIS A 55 -2.71 19.49 4.11
CA HIS A 55 -1.57 18.69 4.51
C HIS A 55 -1.92 17.21 4.30
N MET A 56 -1.16 16.53 3.45
CA MET A 56 -1.35 15.11 3.17
C MET A 56 -0.31 14.30 3.94
N ILE A 57 -0.75 13.22 4.56
CA ILE A 57 0.08 12.33 5.36
C ILE A 57 -0.09 10.92 4.83
N SER A 58 1.01 10.20 4.74
CA SER A 58 1.10 8.77 4.45
C SER A 58 1.71 8.08 5.66
N ASP A 59 1.04 7.08 6.23
CA ASP A 59 1.49 6.42 7.46
C ASP A 59 1.12 4.94 7.50
N PHE A 60 1.58 4.26 8.56
CA PHE A 60 1.33 2.85 8.81
C PHE A 60 0.65 2.64 10.16
N LEU A 61 -0.41 1.83 10.17
CA LEU A 61 -1.03 1.30 11.38
C LEU A 61 -0.53 -0.13 11.63
N VAL A 62 -0.05 -0.42 12.83
CA VAL A 62 0.59 -1.71 13.16
C VAL A 62 -0.28 -2.54 14.12
N GLN A 63 -0.47 -3.81 13.78
CA GLN A 63 -0.93 -4.85 14.70
C GLN A 63 0.24 -5.78 15.02
N HIS A 64 0.76 -5.66 16.24
CA HIS A 64 1.75 -6.59 16.77
C HIS A 64 1.06 -7.69 17.58
N PRO A 65 1.53 -8.95 17.53
CA PRO A 65 1.00 -10.07 18.31
C PRO A 65 0.89 -9.80 19.83
N SER A 66 1.79 -9.00 20.39
CA SER A 66 1.74 -8.60 21.79
C SER A 66 0.60 -7.63 22.15
N GLY A 67 -0.21 -7.19 21.17
CA GLY A 67 -1.39 -6.36 21.38
C GLY A 67 -1.11 -4.88 21.71
N HIS A 68 0.16 -4.47 21.87
CA HIS A 68 0.50 -3.08 22.10
C HIS A 68 0.70 -2.35 20.77
N TYR A 69 0.05 -1.18 20.62
CA TYR A 69 0.47 -0.23 19.59
C TYR A 69 1.87 0.25 19.95
N LYS A 70 2.85 -0.16 19.15
CA LYS A 70 4.22 0.31 19.28
C LYS A 70 4.46 1.33 18.17
N SER A 71 4.66 2.58 18.58
CA SER A 71 5.16 3.58 17.64
C SER A 71 6.53 3.11 17.17
N LEU A 72 6.84 3.28 15.87
CA LEU A 72 8.17 2.96 15.35
C LEU A 72 9.26 3.90 15.90
N SER A 73 8.89 4.90 16.70
CA SER A 73 9.77 5.92 17.30
C SER A 73 10.44 5.55 18.63
N ASP A 74 10.05 4.46 19.31
CA ASP A 74 10.24 4.37 20.77
C ASP A 74 11.44 3.53 21.28
N ASP A 75 12.45 3.21 20.46
CA ASP A 75 13.67 2.51 20.95
C ASP A 75 14.89 3.39 20.79
N GLY A 76 15.81 3.38 21.76
CA GLY A 76 17.13 4.01 21.66
C GLY A 76 18.12 3.14 20.89
N ASP A 77 19.11 3.79 20.27
CA ASP A 77 20.38 3.22 19.75
C ASP A 77 20.61 3.07 18.24
N VAL A 78 19.75 3.56 17.34
CA VAL A 78 20.15 3.63 15.91
C VAL A 78 19.77 4.96 15.25
N ASN A 79 20.73 5.58 14.54
CA ASN A 79 20.57 6.87 13.83
C ASN A 79 19.39 6.90 12.82
N TYR A 80 18.82 5.75 12.45
CA TYR A 80 17.59 5.61 11.66
C TYR A 80 16.33 6.15 12.37
N LEU A 81 16.35 6.27 13.70
CA LEU A 81 15.23 6.78 14.51
C LEU A 81 14.90 8.26 14.27
N ARG A 82 15.80 9.03 13.65
CA ARG A 82 15.54 10.44 13.34
C ARG A 82 14.53 10.63 12.22
N GLN A 83 14.25 9.61 11.41
CA GLN A 83 13.31 9.71 10.30
C GLN A 83 12.24 8.61 10.39
N PRO A 84 11.00 8.94 10.77
CA PRO A 84 9.92 7.97 10.76
C PRO A 84 9.64 7.49 9.32
N ALA A 85 9.00 6.32 9.20
CA ALA A 85 8.42 5.87 7.93
C ALA A 85 7.15 6.65 7.55
N THR A 86 6.69 7.60 8.38
CA THR A 86 5.63 8.55 8.04
C THR A 86 6.17 9.55 7.01
N ALA A 87 5.45 9.75 5.91
CA ALA A 87 5.72 10.80 4.93
C ALA A 87 4.60 11.84 4.95
N SER A 88 4.91 13.10 4.69
CA SER A 88 3.92 14.17 4.65
C SER A 88 4.30 15.26 3.67
N ILE A 89 3.30 15.89 3.06
CA ILE A 89 3.46 16.98 2.08
C ILE A 89 2.41 18.07 2.33
N ASN A 90 2.77 19.31 2.02
CA ASN A 90 1.87 20.46 1.98
C ASN A 90 1.33 20.64 0.56
N ILE A 91 0.06 20.34 0.36
CA ILE A 91 -0.58 20.45 -0.95
C ILE A 91 -0.62 21.92 -1.38
N GLY A 92 -0.15 22.18 -2.60
CA GLY A 92 -0.03 23.50 -3.19
C GLY A 92 1.38 24.09 -3.09
N THR A 93 2.25 23.48 -2.27
CA THR A 93 3.69 23.81 -2.21
C THR A 93 4.53 22.63 -2.66
N ASP A 94 4.19 21.44 -2.17
CA ASP A 94 4.89 20.20 -2.45
C ASP A 94 4.19 19.41 -3.55
N VAL A 95 4.95 18.52 -4.20
CA VAL A 95 4.42 17.59 -5.21
C VAL A 95 3.65 16.47 -4.52
N TYR A 96 2.55 16.01 -5.14
CA TYR A 96 1.81 14.84 -4.68
C TYR A 96 2.69 13.59 -4.64
N PHE A 97 2.37 12.66 -3.73
CA PHE A 97 3.04 11.36 -3.70
C PHE A 97 2.93 10.65 -5.04
N ASP A 98 4.08 10.34 -5.61
CA ASP A 98 4.20 9.44 -6.75
C ASP A 98 4.65 8.05 -6.29
N ASN A 99 4.78 7.13 -7.25
CA ASN A 99 5.19 5.77 -6.93
C ASN A 99 6.60 5.71 -6.33
N ASP A 100 7.54 6.53 -6.79
CA ASP A 100 8.92 6.50 -6.30
C ASP A 100 9.02 7.02 -4.87
N THR A 101 8.22 8.03 -4.51
CA THR A 101 8.10 8.53 -3.14
C THR A 101 7.51 7.47 -2.21
N ILE A 102 6.47 6.75 -2.66
CA ILE A 102 5.87 5.65 -1.90
C ILE A 102 6.87 4.49 -1.74
N LEU A 103 7.59 4.10 -2.80
CA LEU A 103 8.61 3.05 -2.71
C LEU A 103 9.71 3.42 -1.71
N SER A 104 10.19 4.67 -1.75
CA SER A 104 11.19 5.17 -0.79
C SER A 104 10.68 5.12 0.66
N GLN A 105 9.40 5.43 0.87
CA GLN A 105 8.76 5.35 2.18
C GLN A 105 8.68 3.90 2.69
N PHE A 106 8.26 2.96 1.84
CA PHE A 106 8.18 1.54 2.18
C PHE A 106 9.56 0.93 2.40
N GLU A 107 10.55 1.26 1.58
CA GLU A 107 11.93 0.80 1.78
C GLU A 107 12.48 1.23 3.14
N ARG A 108 12.23 2.50 3.53
CA ARG A 108 12.59 2.98 4.86
C ARG A 108 11.89 2.18 5.97
N LEU A 109 10.60 1.87 5.81
CA LEU A 109 9.89 1.02 6.76
C LEU A 109 10.54 -0.36 6.87
N PHE A 110 10.93 -0.96 5.74
CA PHE A 110 11.51 -2.30 5.68
C PHE A 110 12.86 -2.34 6.38
N GLN A 111 13.70 -1.34 6.14
CA GLN A 111 14.97 -1.17 6.86
C GLN A 111 14.76 -1.00 8.37
N ILE A 112 13.80 -0.15 8.79
CA ILE A 112 13.47 0.02 10.23
C ILE A 112 13.04 -1.31 10.87
N LEU A 113 12.30 -2.14 10.13
CA LEU A 113 11.80 -3.42 10.60
C LEU A 113 12.92 -4.43 10.87
N GLU A 114 13.96 -4.46 10.04
CA GLU A 114 15.11 -5.36 10.21
C GLU A 114 15.87 -5.12 11.52
N TYR A 115 15.92 -3.87 11.98
CA TYR A 115 16.68 -3.49 13.18
C TYR A 115 15.89 -3.60 14.49
N LYS A 116 14.56 -3.63 14.44
CA LYS A 116 13.72 -3.63 15.63
C LYS A 116 13.52 -5.05 16.18
N GLN A 117 14.04 -5.29 17.38
CA GLN A 117 14.04 -6.61 18.02
C GLN A 117 12.63 -7.18 18.20
N GLU A 118 11.62 -6.33 18.37
CA GLU A 118 10.21 -6.74 18.46
C GLU A 118 9.72 -7.50 17.24
N TYR A 119 10.22 -7.14 16.06
CA TYR A 119 9.78 -7.72 14.79
C TYR A 119 10.69 -8.84 14.32
N LYS A 120 11.77 -9.12 15.05
CA LYS A 120 12.69 -10.21 14.74
C LYS A 120 11.95 -11.54 14.79
N ASN A 121 12.15 -12.37 13.77
CA ASN A 121 11.49 -13.69 13.60
C ASN A 121 9.97 -13.64 13.37
N ASN A 122 9.37 -12.46 13.21
CA ASN A 122 7.97 -12.32 12.81
C ASN A 122 7.86 -12.39 11.29
N GLN A 123 6.81 -13.06 10.80
CA GLN A 123 6.40 -12.89 9.41
C GLN A 123 5.69 -11.55 9.29
N ILE A 124 6.10 -10.71 8.34
CA ILE A 124 5.52 -9.39 8.17
C ILE A 124 4.66 -9.37 6.91
N GLU A 125 3.40 -9.02 7.08
CA GLU A 125 2.45 -8.80 6.00
C GLU A 125 1.98 -7.33 6.04
N ILE A 126 2.01 -6.67 4.88
CA ILE A 126 1.58 -5.26 4.75
C ILE A 126 0.38 -5.17 3.83
N ILE A 127 -0.70 -4.65 4.38
CA ILE A 127 -1.97 -4.44 3.71
C ILE A 127 -1.99 -3.03 3.13
N VAL A 128 -2.28 -2.93 1.84
CA VAL A 128 -2.37 -1.67 1.08
C VAL A 128 -3.67 -1.62 0.31
N ASP A 129 -4.16 -0.43 -0.02
CA ASP A 129 -5.25 -0.29 -0.98
C ASP A 129 -4.76 -0.53 -2.42
N ASN A 130 -5.65 -0.39 -3.40
CA ASN A 130 -5.32 -0.55 -4.81
C ASN A 130 -5.08 0.80 -5.51
N ALA A 131 -4.50 1.78 -4.80
CA ALA A 131 -4.12 3.06 -5.37
C ALA A 131 -3.08 2.88 -6.48
N ARG A 132 -3.09 3.78 -7.48
CA ARG A 132 -2.15 3.72 -8.62
C ARG A 132 -0.68 3.77 -8.17
N THR A 133 -0.40 4.46 -7.07
CA THR A 133 0.93 4.55 -6.46
C THR A 133 1.39 3.22 -5.86
N HIS A 134 0.49 2.42 -5.27
CA HIS A 134 0.77 1.07 -4.76
C HIS A 134 0.80 0.01 -5.86
N SER A 135 -0.02 0.17 -6.89
CA SER A 135 -0.22 -0.80 -7.97
C SER A 135 0.63 -0.51 -9.21
N ALA A 136 1.57 0.42 -9.13
CA ALA A 136 2.40 0.80 -10.27
C ALA A 136 3.30 -0.38 -10.66
N LYS A 137 3.29 -0.69 -11.96
CA LYS A 137 4.12 -1.74 -12.54
C LYS A 137 5.41 -1.13 -13.08
N ALA A 138 6.47 -1.94 -13.15
CA ALA A 138 7.71 -1.51 -13.77
C ALA A 138 7.55 -1.33 -15.30
N TYR A 139 6.72 -2.17 -15.92
CA TYR A 139 6.45 -2.19 -17.36
C TYR A 139 5.14 -2.92 -17.66
N SER A 140 4.57 -2.72 -18.86
CA SER A 140 3.47 -3.53 -19.40
C SER A 140 3.95 -4.34 -20.61
N LEU A 141 3.45 -5.57 -20.78
CA LEU A 141 3.69 -6.34 -22.01
C LEU A 141 3.31 -5.57 -23.29
N GLN A 142 2.29 -4.71 -23.19
CA GLN A 142 1.82 -3.88 -24.29
C GLN A 142 2.85 -2.82 -24.71
N ASP A 143 3.81 -2.50 -23.85
CA ASP A 143 4.85 -1.51 -24.11
C ASP A 143 5.97 -2.04 -25.01
N PHE A 144 6.03 -3.36 -25.22
CA PHE A 144 7.08 -4.00 -26.01
C PHE A 144 6.68 -4.21 -27.46
N GLY A 145 7.64 -4.02 -28.37
CA GLY A 145 7.46 -4.37 -29.77
C GLY A 145 7.79 -5.84 -30.06
N LYS A 146 7.27 -6.33 -31.19
CA LYS A 146 7.36 -7.74 -31.59
C LYS A 146 8.79 -8.18 -31.96
N ASN A 147 9.51 -7.34 -32.71
CA ASN A 147 10.73 -7.71 -33.43
C ASN A 147 11.97 -7.02 -32.82
N ILE A 148 13.15 -7.46 -33.25
CA ILE A 148 14.42 -6.85 -32.87
C ILE A 148 14.45 -5.36 -33.25
N GLY A 149 15.00 -4.52 -32.37
CA GLY A 149 15.15 -3.07 -32.59
C GLY A 149 13.85 -2.27 -32.47
N THR A 150 12.77 -2.86 -31.97
CA THR A 150 11.48 -2.18 -31.77
C THR A 150 11.33 -1.61 -30.36
N ARG A 151 10.18 -0.95 -30.08
CA ARG A 151 9.91 -0.26 -28.81
C ARG A 151 10.20 -1.15 -27.59
N CYS A 152 10.92 -0.60 -26.63
CA CYS A 152 11.26 -1.27 -25.38
C CYS A 152 11.33 -0.25 -24.24
N PRO A 153 10.49 -0.37 -23.20
CA PRO A 153 10.48 0.58 -22.08
C PRO A 153 11.60 0.33 -21.07
N VAL A 154 12.21 -0.86 -21.05
CA VAL A 154 13.16 -1.28 -20.00
C VAL A 154 14.43 -1.87 -20.59
N LYS A 155 15.53 -1.73 -19.85
CA LYS A 155 16.82 -2.36 -20.22
C LYS A 155 16.92 -3.80 -19.77
N GLN A 156 16.35 -4.10 -18.60
CA GLN A 156 16.38 -5.40 -17.97
C GLN A 156 15.03 -5.67 -17.30
N ILE A 157 14.68 -6.95 -17.21
CA ILE A 157 13.57 -7.45 -16.39
C ILE A 157 14.16 -8.29 -15.26
N GLU A 158 13.80 -7.96 -14.02
CA GLU A 158 14.05 -8.77 -12.84
C GLU A 158 12.74 -9.47 -12.46
N TYR A 159 12.76 -10.78 -12.26
CA TYR A 159 11.58 -11.54 -11.85
C TYR A 159 11.98 -12.72 -10.97
N ILE A 160 11.00 -13.27 -10.26
CA ILE A 160 11.18 -14.44 -9.40
C ILE A 160 10.65 -15.65 -10.16
N ASP A 161 11.48 -16.68 -10.33
CA ASP A 161 11.07 -17.91 -11.00
C ASP A 161 10.20 -18.82 -10.09
N GLU A 162 9.74 -19.94 -10.63
CA GLU A 162 8.89 -20.92 -9.91
C GLU A 162 9.56 -21.51 -8.66
N ASN A 163 10.89 -21.43 -8.57
CA ASN A 163 11.67 -21.92 -7.44
C ASN A 163 12.00 -20.82 -6.42
N GLY A 164 11.48 -19.60 -6.62
CA GLY A 164 11.76 -18.46 -5.75
C GLY A 164 13.11 -17.78 -6.01
N ALA A 165 13.82 -18.13 -7.09
CA ALA A 165 15.11 -17.51 -7.42
C ALA A 165 14.91 -16.24 -8.25
N ILE A 166 15.66 -15.19 -7.92
CA ILE A 166 15.68 -13.95 -8.70
C ILE A 166 16.44 -14.20 -10.01
N LYS A 167 15.79 -13.92 -11.13
CA LYS A 167 16.33 -13.99 -12.49
C LYS A 167 16.34 -12.60 -13.11
N VAL A 168 17.39 -12.32 -13.88
CA VAL A 168 17.52 -11.07 -14.64
C VAL A 168 17.65 -11.42 -16.12
N ILE A 169 16.86 -10.75 -16.96
CA ILE A 169 16.91 -10.87 -18.41
C ILE A 169 17.21 -9.51 -19.02
N ASP A 170 18.30 -9.45 -19.78
CA ASP A 170 18.62 -8.30 -20.63
C ASP A 170 17.67 -8.23 -21.82
N TYR A 171 17.08 -7.06 -22.01
CA TYR A 171 16.23 -6.78 -23.17
C TYR A 171 16.99 -6.30 -24.40
N TYR A 172 18.28 -6.01 -24.25
CA TYR A 172 19.16 -5.57 -25.32
C TYR A 172 20.21 -6.64 -25.58
N PHE A 173 20.59 -6.81 -26.84
CA PHE A 173 21.71 -7.70 -27.15
C PHE A 173 23.00 -7.09 -26.62
N GLN A 174 23.69 -7.82 -25.75
CA GLN A 174 24.96 -7.39 -25.18
C GLN A 174 26.13 -7.58 -26.16
N ARG A 175 25.98 -8.50 -27.13
CA ARG A 175 27.02 -8.92 -28.09
C ARG A 175 26.39 -9.32 -29.44
N GLY A 176 27.21 -9.42 -30.49
CA GLY A 176 26.80 -9.89 -31.83
C GLY A 176 26.32 -8.77 -32.77
N GLU A 177 25.81 -9.16 -33.95
CA GLU A 177 25.37 -8.22 -35.01
C GLU A 177 24.22 -7.29 -34.59
N ASN A 178 23.44 -7.70 -33.59
CA ASN A 178 22.33 -6.92 -33.06
C ASN A 178 22.67 -6.16 -31.77
N LYS A 179 23.97 -6.01 -31.44
CA LYS A 179 24.41 -5.27 -30.24
C LYS A 179 23.68 -3.93 -30.12
N ASP A 180 23.26 -3.60 -28.90
CA ASP A 180 22.53 -2.37 -28.54
C ASP A 180 21.13 -2.22 -29.18
N LYS A 181 20.66 -3.22 -29.94
CA LYS A 181 19.25 -3.32 -30.35
C LYS A 181 18.45 -4.06 -29.29
N SER A 182 17.18 -3.68 -29.15
CA SER A 182 16.22 -4.41 -28.31
C SER A 182 15.92 -5.78 -28.91
N LYS A 183 15.75 -6.81 -28.08
CA LYS A 183 15.45 -8.19 -28.48
C LYS A 183 14.05 -8.34 -29.08
N GLY A 184 13.08 -7.57 -28.59
CA GLY A 184 11.66 -7.73 -28.96
C GLY A 184 11.07 -9.05 -28.46
N LEU A 185 9.74 -9.14 -28.39
CA LEU A 185 9.05 -10.27 -27.74
C LEU A 185 9.35 -11.65 -28.37
N VAL A 186 9.59 -11.71 -29.68
CA VAL A 186 9.89 -12.97 -30.39
C VAL A 186 11.26 -13.53 -30.00
N GLU A 187 12.24 -12.68 -29.69
CA GLU A 187 13.56 -13.16 -29.28
C GLU A 187 13.56 -13.53 -27.79
N LEU A 188 12.90 -12.73 -26.95
CA LEU A 188 12.84 -12.97 -25.50
C LEU A 188 12.19 -14.29 -25.13
N ARG A 189 11.25 -14.79 -25.94
CA ARG A 189 10.70 -16.12 -25.72
C ARG A 189 11.79 -17.19 -25.65
N LYS A 190 12.90 -17.02 -26.39
CA LYS A 190 14.00 -17.98 -26.42
C LYS A 190 14.75 -17.92 -25.10
N ASP A 191 15.03 -16.72 -24.61
CA ASP A 191 15.64 -16.49 -23.29
C ASP A 191 14.76 -17.03 -22.15
N LEU A 192 13.44 -17.01 -22.34
CA LEU A 192 12.44 -17.52 -21.40
C LEU A 192 12.09 -19.01 -21.60
N GLY A 193 12.62 -19.66 -22.63
CA GLY A 193 12.29 -21.06 -22.95
C GLY A 193 10.84 -21.30 -23.40
N ILE A 194 10.12 -20.26 -23.84
CA ILE A 194 8.71 -20.33 -24.25
C ILE A 194 8.59 -20.64 -25.75
N LYS A 195 7.84 -21.69 -26.08
CA LYS A 195 7.49 -22.02 -27.47
C LYS A 195 6.33 -21.13 -27.94
N LEU A 196 6.53 -20.41 -29.04
CA LEU A 196 5.48 -19.67 -29.73
C LEU A 196 5.20 -20.32 -31.09
N PRO A 197 3.96 -20.24 -31.60
CA PRO A 197 3.63 -20.64 -32.97
C PRO A 197 4.46 -19.89 -34.02
N ASP A 198 4.82 -20.55 -35.12
CA ASP A 198 5.71 -20.04 -36.17
C ASP A 198 5.21 -18.78 -36.90
N LYS A 199 3.95 -18.37 -36.66
CA LYS A 199 3.34 -17.14 -37.19
C LYS A 199 2.46 -16.40 -36.16
N ALA A 200 2.78 -16.55 -34.88
CA ALA A 200 1.98 -15.95 -33.81
C ALA A 200 1.78 -14.44 -34.03
N LYS A 201 0.52 -14.00 -33.94
CA LYS A 201 0.17 -12.57 -33.98
C LYS A 201 0.57 -11.92 -32.67
N LEU A 202 0.83 -10.60 -32.66
CA LEU A 202 1.27 -9.89 -31.45
C LEU A 202 0.35 -10.13 -30.23
N LYS A 203 -0.97 -10.18 -30.47
CA LYS A 203 -1.96 -10.47 -29.42
C LYS A 203 -1.78 -11.85 -28.78
N GLU A 204 -1.54 -12.88 -29.59
CA GLU A 204 -1.30 -14.25 -29.14
C GLU A 204 0.03 -14.36 -28.37
N ILE A 205 1.06 -13.64 -28.82
CA ILE A 205 2.33 -13.53 -28.09
C ILE A 205 2.11 -12.89 -26.72
N HIS A 206 1.33 -11.82 -26.63
CA HIS A 206 1.00 -11.20 -25.33
C HIS A 206 0.26 -12.17 -24.41
N GLU A 207 -0.72 -12.91 -24.92
CA GLU A 207 -1.49 -13.88 -24.13
C GLU A 207 -0.58 -14.96 -23.56
N ILE A 208 0.28 -15.57 -24.38
CA ILE A 208 1.21 -16.63 -23.94
C ILE A 208 2.26 -16.06 -22.98
N LEU A 209 2.88 -14.92 -23.28
CA LEU A 209 3.90 -14.35 -22.41
C LEU A 209 3.31 -13.87 -21.08
N SER A 210 2.05 -13.43 -21.04
CA SER A 210 1.40 -12.94 -19.81
C SER A 210 1.25 -13.99 -18.72
N THR A 211 1.31 -15.28 -19.06
CA THR A 211 1.27 -16.37 -18.07
C THR A 211 2.63 -16.61 -17.41
N HIS A 212 3.72 -16.17 -18.03
CA HIS A 212 5.07 -16.37 -17.50
C HIS A 212 5.37 -15.40 -16.34
N CYS A 213 6.06 -15.87 -15.30
CA CYS A 213 6.39 -15.08 -14.10
C CYS A 213 7.12 -13.76 -14.40
N ALA A 214 7.99 -13.72 -15.42
CA ALA A 214 8.65 -12.51 -15.90
C ALA A 214 7.68 -11.38 -16.36
N PHE A 215 6.44 -11.73 -16.70
CA PHE A 215 5.41 -10.79 -17.14
C PHE A 215 4.14 -10.86 -16.30
N GLN A 216 4.20 -11.56 -15.17
CA GLN A 216 3.12 -11.50 -14.19
C GLN A 216 2.97 -10.05 -13.74
N ASN A 217 1.74 -9.70 -13.35
CA ASN A 217 1.37 -8.36 -12.92
C ASN A 217 1.90 -8.04 -11.51
N VAL A 218 3.21 -8.16 -11.32
CA VAL A 218 3.90 -7.83 -10.07
C VAL A 218 4.15 -6.33 -10.05
N THR A 219 3.79 -5.69 -8.96
CA THR A 219 4.00 -4.26 -8.77
C THR A 219 5.45 -3.99 -8.35
N LYS A 220 5.94 -2.77 -8.58
CA LYS A 220 7.25 -2.36 -8.05
C LYS A 220 7.35 -2.51 -6.54
N LEU A 221 6.22 -2.33 -5.84
CA LEU A 221 6.15 -2.46 -4.39
C LEU A 221 6.30 -3.92 -3.93
N GLU A 222 5.67 -4.86 -4.63
CA GLU A 222 5.85 -6.30 -4.37
C GLU A 222 7.30 -6.74 -4.61
N MET A 223 7.91 -6.30 -5.71
CA MET A 223 9.32 -6.59 -5.98
C MET A 223 10.25 -6.06 -4.87
N LEU A 224 9.99 -4.83 -4.39
CA LEU A 224 10.74 -4.27 -3.26
C LEU A 224 10.53 -5.10 -1.98
N ALA A 225 9.29 -5.47 -1.67
CA ALA A 225 8.96 -6.22 -0.46
C ALA A 225 9.61 -7.61 -0.40
N VAL A 226 9.73 -8.30 -1.54
CA VAL A 226 10.40 -9.60 -1.60
C VAL A 226 11.86 -9.51 -1.16
N LYS A 227 12.57 -8.42 -1.50
CA LYS A 227 13.98 -8.21 -1.08
C LYS A 227 14.15 -8.24 0.44
N TYR A 228 13.10 -7.89 1.18
CA TYR A 228 13.07 -7.84 2.64
C TYR A 228 12.27 -9.00 3.26
N SER A 229 11.90 -10.03 2.50
CA SER A 229 11.03 -11.13 2.94
C SER A 229 9.67 -10.67 3.51
N ILE A 230 9.14 -9.57 2.96
CA ILE A 230 7.85 -8.98 3.33
C ILE A 230 6.82 -9.30 2.26
N LYS A 231 5.58 -9.59 2.69
CA LYS A 231 4.47 -9.84 1.78
C LYS A 231 3.53 -8.65 1.72
N ILE A 232 3.16 -8.25 0.51
CA ILE A 232 2.15 -7.21 0.27
C ILE A 232 0.79 -7.87 0.04
N ILE A 233 -0.26 -7.30 0.63
CA ILE A 233 -1.65 -7.74 0.49
C ILE A 233 -2.46 -6.56 -0.02
N TYR A 234 -2.99 -6.67 -1.24
CA TYR A 234 -3.85 -5.64 -1.81
C TYR A 234 -5.30 -5.85 -1.38
N CYS A 235 -5.89 -4.84 -0.76
CA CYS A 235 -7.32 -4.78 -0.53
C CYS A 235 -8.09 -4.71 -1.85
N ARG A 236 -9.31 -5.27 -1.85
CA ARG A 236 -10.23 -5.08 -2.99
C ARG A 236 -10.58 -3.60 -3.13
N LYS A 237 -10.76 -3.18 -4.39
CA LYS A 237 -11.21 -1.82 -4.71
C LYS A 237 -12.56 -1.54 -4.06
N TYR A 238 -12.71 -0.33 -3.53
CA TYR A 238 -13.94 0.16 -2.89
C TYR A 238 -14.34 -0.53 -1.57
N HIS A 239 -13.38 -1.15 -0.88
CA HIS A 239 -13.59 -1.78 0.43
C HIS A 239 -12.72 -1.11 1.52
N CYS A 240 -13.06 0.13 1.90
CA CYS A 240 -12.29 0.89 2.90
C CYS A 240 -12.34 0.28 4.31
N GLU A 241 -13.36 -0.50 4.62
CA GLU A 241 -13.51 -1.28 5.84
C GLU A 241 -12.47 -2.41 5.99
N LEU A 242 -11.86 -2.82 4.87
CA LEU A 242 -10.71 -3.72 4.84
C LEU A 242 -9.38 -2.97 5.01
N ASN A 243 -9.39 -1.65 5.15
CA ASN A 243 -8.22 -0.83 5.40
C ASN A 243 -8.30 -0.19 6.78
N ALA A 244 -7.81 -0.88 7.82
CA ALA A 244 -7.95 -0.44 9.22
C ALA A 244 -7.38 0.96 9.51
N ILE A 245 -6.43 1.45 8.70
CA ILE A 245 -5.86 2.81 8.84
C ILE A 245 -6.90 3.91 8.57
N GLU A 246 -7.97 3.62 7.82
CA GLU A 246 -9.07 4.57 7.61
C GLU A 246 -9.70 4.99 8.94
N GLY A 247 -9.79 4.06 9.90
CA GLY A 247 -10.25 4.37 11.25
C GLY A 247 -9.30 5.29 12.03
N LEU A 248 -7.99 5.20 11.80
CA LEU A 248 -7.00 6.13 12.35
C LEU A 248 -7.25 7.53 11.79
N TRP A 249 -7.39 7.64 10.47
CA TRP A 249 -7.68 8.91 9.80
C TRP A 249 -8.99 9.54 10.24
N CYS A 250 -10.06 8.76 10.37
CA CYS A 250 -11.33 9.24 10.92
C CYS A 250 -11.16 9.80 12.34
N ASN A 251 -10.42 9.10 13.20
CA ASN A 251 -10.21 9.53 14.58
C ASN A 251 -9.40 10.82 14.66
N GLN A 252 -8.29 10.91 13.93
CA GLN A 252 -7.45 12.09 13.91
C GLN A 252 -8.17 13.30 13.31
N LYS A 253 -8.88 13.13 12.19
CA LYS A 253 -9.67 14.22 11.59
C LYS A 253 -10.75 14.70 12.53
N ALA A 254 -11.45 13.81 13.24
CA ALA A 254 -12.43 14.22 14.25
C ALA A 254 -11.79 15.04 15.39
N TYR A 255 -10.58 14.66 15.83
CA TYR A 255 -9.82 15.42 16.82
C TYR A 255 -9.47 16.83 16.33
N VAL A 256 -8.93 16.94 15.11
CA VAL A 256 -8.56 18.22 14.48
C VAL A 256 -9.78 19.11 14.25
N ARG A 257 -10.84 18.58 13.61
CA ARG A 257 -12.07 19.31 13.27
C ARG A 257 -12.80 19.93 14.47
N SER A 258 -12.62 19.34 15.65
CA SER A 258 -13.25 19.81 16.89
C SER A 258 -12.42 20.84 17.65
N ARG A 259 -11.19 21.13 17.20
CA ARG A 259 -10.21 21.98 17.91
C ARG A 259 -9.51 23.02 17.04
N THR A 260 -9.64 22.92 15.72
CA THR A 260 -9.01 23.86 14.80
C THR A 260 -9.67 25.24 14.89
N ASP A 261 -8.84 26.27 14.80
CA ASP A 261 -9.24 27.68 14.64
C ASP A 261 -9.16 28.12 13.16
N GLN A 262 -9.01 27.16 12.24
CA GLN A 262 -8.84 27.36 10.80
C GLN A 262 -7.53 28.06 10.42
N THR A 263 -6.51 28.02 11.29
CA THR A 263 -5.15 28.39 10.91
C THR A 263 -4.32 27.14 10.58
N PHE A 264 -3.49 27.25 9.54
CA PHE A 264 -2.71 26.12 9.05
C PHE A 264 -1.73 25.60 10.11
N ASP A 265 -1.05 26.49 10.82
CA ASP A 265 -0.08 26.13 11.86
C ASP A 265 -0.76 25.41 13.04
N LYS A 266 -1.97 25.86 13.43
CA LYS A 266 -2.77 25.16 14.43
C LYS A 266 -3.19 23.78 13.95
N MET A 267 -3.61 23.63 12.69
CA MET A 267 -3.96 22.34 12.11
C MET A 267 -2.77 21.36 12.18
N ILE A 268 -1.57 21.79 11.77
CA ILE A 268 -0.36 20.96 11.83
C ILE A 268 -0.06 20.51 13.27
N LYS A 269 -0.16 21.43 14.24
CA LYS A 269 0.02 21.09 15.66
C LYS A 269 -1.03 20.06 16.14
N LEU A 270 -2.29 20.25 15.77
CA LEU A 270 -3.39 19.35 16.16
C LEU A 270 -3.26 17.96 15.54
N ILE A 271 -2.72 17.84 14.32
CA ILE A 271 -2.43 16.55 13.70
C ILE A 271 -1.45 15.77 14.58
N SER A 272 -0.35 16.38 15.00
CA SER A 272 0.64 15.75 15.89
C SER A 272 0.03 15.35 17.24
N GLU A 273 -0.76 16.24 17.86
CA GLU A 273 -1.48 15.94 19.11
C GLU A 273 -2.48 14.78 18.95
N SER A 274 -3.18 14.73 17.81
CA SER A 274 -4.16 13.68 17.53
C SER A 274 -3.54 12.30 17.45
N ARG A 275 -2.29 12.21 16.96
CA ARG A 275 -1.51 10.96 16.96
C ARG A 275 -1.23 10.49 18.38
N ILE A 276 -0.77 11.38 19.26
CA ILE A 276 -0.53 11.07 20.68
C ILE A 276 -1.83 10.62 21.35
N ASN A 277 -2.94 11.34 21.10
CA ASN A 277 -4.25 10.97 21.65
C ASN A 277 -4.70 9.58 21.19
N PHE A 278 -4.51 9.24 19.92
CA PHE A 278 -4.87 7.94 19.36
C PHE A 278 -4.14 6.80 20.07
N VAL A 279 -2.83 6.96 20.31
CA VAL A 279 -1.99 5.98 21.02
C VAL A 279 -2.45 5.81 22.47
N GLN A 280 -2.63 6.92 23.19
CA GLN A 280 -3.06 6.90 24.60
C GLN A 280 -4.41 6.20 24.78
N ARG A 281 -5.34 6.40 23.83
CA ARG A 281 -6.68 5.78 23.86
C ARG A 281 -6.70 4.33 23.40
N LYS A 282 -5.56 3.76 22.97
CA LYS A 282 -5.42 2.37 22.49
C LYS A 282 -6.46 2.01 21.42
N ILE A 283 -6.75 2.95 20.52
CA ILE A 283 -7.84 2.81 19.53
C ILE A 283 -7.50 1.76 18.46
N SER A 284 -6.21 1.60 18.13
CA SER A 284 -5.71 0.64 17.13
C SER A 284 -6.27 -0.77 17.30
N LEU A 285 -6.33 -1.28 18.54
CA LEU A 285 -6.87 -2.61 18.84
C LEU A 285 -8.33 -2.75 18.41
N LYS A 286 -9.14 -1.70 18.63
CA LYS A 286 -10.54 -1.70 18.21
C LYS A 286 -10.67 -1.70 16.68
N LEU A 287 -9.78 -0.99 15.99
CA LEU A 287 -9.76 -0.94 14.52
C LEU A 287 -9.40 -2.30 13.91
N PHE A 288 -8.36 -2.96 14.42
CA PHE A 288 -8.00 -4.30 13.93
C PHE A 288 -9.07 -5.34 14.23
N ARG A 289 -9.71 -5.31 15.41
CA ARG A 289 -10.85 -6.20 15.68
C ARG A 289 -11.97 -6.03 14.67
N ARG A 290 -12.27 -4.78 14.28
CA ARG A 290 -13.27 -4.50 13.25
C ARG A 290 -12.85 -5.01 11.88
N PHE A 291 -11.60 -4.79 11.49
CA PHE A 291 -11.02 -5.35 10.27
C PHE A 291 -11.17 -6.88 10.20
N TRP A 292 -10.80 -7.60 11.26
CA TRP A 292 -10.92 -9.06 11.31
C TRP A 292 -12.35 -9.55 11.24
N ARG A 293 -13.30 -8.86 11.91
CA ARG A 293 -14.73 -9.15 11.78
C ARG A 293 -15.26 -8.94 10.37
N ALA A 294 -14.74 -7.95 9.64
CA ALA A 294 -15.09 -7.73 8.23
C ALA A 294 -14.63 -8.88 7.35
N ILE A 295 -13.37 -9.30 7.51
CA ILE A 295 -12.80 -10.46 6.82
C ILE A 295 -13.63 -11.72 7.10
N GLU A 296 -14.01 -11.95 8.36
CA GLU A 296 -14.87 -13.08 8.75
C GLU A 296 -16.28 -12.99 8.14
N ALA A 297 -16.88 -11.80 8.08
CA ALA A 297 -18.17 -11.61 7.44
C ALA A 297 -18.09 -11.96 5.94
N TYR A 298 -17.07 -11.48 5.24
CA TYR A 298 -16.87 -11.78 3.82
C TYR A 298 -16.55 -13.25 3.55
N SER A 299 -15.77 -13.90 4.42
CA SER A 299 -15.50 -15.34 4.27
C SER A 299 -16.77 -16.19 4.43
N LYS A 300 -17.76 -15.70 5.20
CA LYS A 300 -19.10 -16.29 5.32
C LYS A 300 -20.06 -15.86 4.20
N GLY A 301 -19.58 -15.17 3.16
CA GLY A 301 -20.39 -14.75 2.03
C GLY A 301 -21.30 -13.54 2.28
N GLN A 302 -21.06 -12.75 3.33
CA GLN A 302 -21.84 -11.53 3.58
C GLN A 302 -21.60 -10.48 2.49
N THR A 303 -22.62 -9.68 2.22
CA THR A 303 -22.53 -8.55 1.29
C THR A 303 -21.80 -7.37 1.94
N TYR A 304 -21.33 -6.42 1.12
CA TYR A 304 -20.74 -5.17 1.59
C TYR A 304 -21.68 -4.40 2.54
N ALA A 305 -22.96 -4.31 2.20
CA ALA A 305 -23.96 -3.63 3.03
C ALA A 305 -24.10 -4.29 4.42
N ASN A 306 -24.11 -5.63 4.46
CA ASN A 306 -24.20 -6.37 5.71
C ASN A 306 -22.91 -6.25 6.54
N ALA A 307 -21.75 -6.30 5.88
CA ALA A 307 -20.48 -6.07 6.55
C ALA A 307 -20.43 -4.67 7.17
N LEU A 308 -20.81 -3.62 6.44
CA LEU A 308 -20.90 -2.26 6.97
C LEU A 308 -21.92 -2.14 8.12
N ALA A 309 -23.07 -2.80 8.03
CA ALA A 309 -24.05 -2.80 9.12
C ALA A 309 -23.42 -3.33 10.43
N LEU A 310 -22.55 -4.34 10.35
CA LEU A 310 -21.78 -4.80 11.52
C LEU A 310 -20.85 -3.72 12.08
N PHE A 311 -20.21 -2.90 11.23
CA PHE A 311 -19.33 -1.80 11.65
C PHE A 311 -20.07 -0.68 12.39
N PHE A 312 -21.28 -0.34 11.93
CA PHE A 312 -22.04 0.80 12.45
C PHE A 312 -23.11 0.42 13.47
N SER A 313 -23.41 -0.88 13.64
CA SER A 313 -24.29 -1.34 14.69
C SER A 313 -23.67 -1.11 16.07
N GLN A 314 -24.48 -0.62 17.02
CA GLN A 314 -24.05 -0.28 18.38
C GLN A 314 -23.64 -1.50 19.24
N PHE A 315 -23.70 -2.71 18.70
CA PHE A 315 -23.31 -3.96 19.39
C PHE A 315 -21.79 -4.22 19.35
N CYS A 316 -20.95 -3.17 19.36
CA CYS A 316 -19.48 -3.27 19.27
C CYS A 316 -18.73 -2.60 20.44
#